data_AF-A0A4V1QZW7-F1
#
_entry.id   AF-A0A4V1QZW7-F1
#
_cell.length_a   1.000
_cell.length_b   1.000
_cell.length_c   1.000
_cell.angle_alpha   90.00
_cell.angle_beta   90.00
_cell.angle_gamma   90.00
#
_symmetry.space_group_name_H-M   'P 1'
#
loop_
_entity.id
_entity.type
_entity.pdbx_description
1 polymer ?
#
loop_
_entity_poly.entity_id
_entity_poly.type
_entity_poly.pdbx_seq_one_letter_code
_entity_poly.pdbx_strand_id
1 'polypeptide(L)'
;MVKEYKEINFVAGSTIEDAVRELLMYKNQGVLAFGEFNGAKLFSETVTLDGAYKEIIGKTKTEFDESQRKWKEDYEQKDKEFKKDIPSLSEEWKKKGRGVLSENKWEYWDKIVPIRLGDLYHGMELGCCLDIVKILNNNGSLDEAKRKIENQNHSGMSFGLVCSMVREFSDRGNEFVNYVR
;
A
#
# COMPACT_ATOMS: atom_id res chain seq x y z
N MET A 1 46.51 -1.08 -14.99
CA MET A 1 46.08 -1.95 -13.86
C MET A 1 44.56 -1.95 -13.85
N VAL A 2 43.94 -3.13 -13.74
CA VAL A 2 42.48 -3.24 -13.54
C VAL A 2 42.21 -2.95 -12.07
N LYS A 3 41.32 -2.00 -11.77
CA LYS A 3 40.88 -1.76 -10.40
C LYS A 3 40.01 -2.92 -9.96
N GLU A 4 40.38 -3.59 -8.88
CA GLU A 4 39.58 -4.66 -8.29
C GLU A 4 38.65 -4.05 -7.24
N TYR A 5 37.34 -4.31 -7.37
CA TYR A 5 36.34 -3.82 -6.43
C TYR A 5 35.71 -5.00 -5.68
N LYS A 6 35.59 -4.85 -4.36
CA LYS A 6 34.80 -5.74 -3.52
C LYS A 6 33.31 -5.47 -3.73
N GLU A 7 32.57 -6.46 -4.19
CA GLU A 7 31.11 -6.40 -4.20
C GLU A 7 30.56 -6.51 -2.77
N ILE A 8 29.62 -5.64 -2.42
CA ILE A 8 28.95 -5.63 -1.13
C ILE A 8 27.43 -5.69 -1.32
N ASN A 9 26.76 -6.33 -0.38
CA ASN A 9 25.30 -6.39 -0.33
C ASN A 9 24.79 -5.45 0.74
N PHE A 10 23.92 -4.52 0.37
CA PHE A 10 23.24 -3.66 1.32
C PHE A 10 22.18 -4.45 2.10
N VAL A 11 22.00 -4.09 3.38
CA VAL A 11 21.03 -4.76 4.25
C VAL A 11 19.61 -4.43 3.79
N ALA A 12 18.71 -5.41 3.91
CA ALA A 12 17.29 -5.19 3.62
C ALA A 12 16.73 -4.08 4.53
N GLY A 13 16.11 -3.07 3.92
CA GLY A 13 15.61 -1.88 4.63
C GLY A 13 16.59 -0.72 4.75
N SER A 14 17.81 -0.83 4.20
CA SER A 14 18.73 0.29 4.08
C SER A 14 18.15 1.44 3.24
N THR A 15 18.49 2.67 3.60
CA THR A 15 18.23 3.86 2.79
C THR A 15 19.35 4.13 1.79
N ILE A 16 19.14 5.06 0.85
CA ILE A 16 20.20 5.53 -0.05
C ILE A 16 21.36 6.10 0.77
N GLU A 17 21.05 6.86 1.83
CA GLU A 17 22.03 7.40 2.78
C GLU A 17 22.86 6.30 3.43
N ASP A 18 22.23 5.20 3.84
CA ASP A 18 22.93 4.07 4.46
C ASP A 18 23.87 3.41 3.46
N ALA A 19 23.41 3.19 2.22
CA ALA A 19 24.24 2.63 1.14
C ALA A 19 25.45 3.52 0.82
N VAL A 20 25.23 4.84 0.71
CA VAL A 20 26.32 5.82 0.51
C VAL A 20 27.28 5.81 1.69
N ARG A 21 26.77 5.82 2.92
CA ARG A 21 27.57 5.80 4.15
C ARG A 21 28.45 4.55 4.24
N GLU A 22 27.89 3.39 3.93
CA GLU A 22 28.62 2.11 3.94
C GLU A 22 29.75 2.11 2.89
N LEU A 23 29.47 2.56 1.67
CA LEU A 23 30.49 2.69 0.62
C LEU A 23 31.59 3.68 1.02
N LEU A 24 31.24 4.80 1.66
CA LEU A 24 32.23 5.75 2.19
C LEU A 24 33.08 5.14 3.31
N MET A 25 32.54 4.24 4.13
CA MET A 25 33.33 3.50 5.13
C MET A 25 34.39 2.62 4.46
N TYR A 26 34.05 1.89 3.39
CA TYR A 26 35.03 1.12 2.62
C TYR A 26 36.11 2.02 2.00
N LYS A 27 35.70 3.15 1.41
CA LYS A 27 36.65 4.15 0.88
C LYS A 27 37.64 4.61 1.94
N ASN A 28 37.16 4.92 3.14
CA ASN A 28 38.00 5.36 4.26
C ASN A 28 38.95 4.28 4.78
N GLN A 29 38.63 3.00 4.57
CA GLN A 29 39.49 1.86 4.87
C GLN A 29 40.50 1.57 3.73
N GLY A 30 40.51 2.36 2.66
CA GLY A 30 41.35 2.13 1.49
C GLY A 30 40.85 0.98 0.60
N VAL A 31 39.61 0.54 0.77
CA VAL A 31 39.01 -0.56 -0.01
C VAL A 31 38.12 0.01 -1.11
N LEU A 32 38.39 -0.38 -2.35
CA LEU A 32 37.49 -0.14 -3.48
C LEU A 32 36.34 -1.14 -3.39
N ALA A 33 35.11 -0.65 -3.29
CA ALA A 33 33.91 -1.46 -3.15
C ALA A 33 32.79 -0.93 -4.06
N PHE A 34 31.85 -1.79 -4.43
CA PHE A 34 30.61 -1.40 -5.11
C PHE A 34 29.44 -2.22 -4.59
N GLY A 35 28.23 -1.67 -4.72
CA GLY A 35 27.00 -2.39 -4.42
C GLY A 35 25.87 -1.92 -5.33
N GLU A 36 24.88 -2.78 -5.55
CA GLU A 36 23.67 -2.45 -6.30
C GLU A 36 22.54 -2.05 -5.35
N PHE A 37 21.91 -0.91 -5.59
CA PHE A 37 20.82 -0.39 -4.78
C PHE A 37 19.70 0.13 -5.69
N ASN A 38 18.50 -0.47 -5.58
CA ASN A 38 17.33 -0.12 -6.40
C ASN A 38 17.63 -0.04 -7.92
N GLY A 39 18.47 -0.93 -8.44
CA GLY A 39 18.85 -1.01 -9.85
C GLY A 39 19.99 -0.07 -10.28
N ALA A 40 20.53 0.75 -9.38
CA ALA A 40 21.73 1.57 -9.62
C ALA A 40 22.97 0.92 -9.01
N LYS A 41 24.11 1.01 -9.70
CA LYS A 41 25.39 0.47 -9.21
C LYS A 41 26.25 1.60 -8.65
N LEU A 42 26.42 1.62 -7.34
CA LEU A 42 27.15 2.66 -6.62
C LEU A 42 28.57 2.19 -6.27
N PHE A 43 29.56 3.07 -6.42
CA PHE A 43 30.98 2.76 -6.21
C PHE A 43 31.59 3.61 -5.09
N SER A 44 32.34 3.00 -4.18
CA SER A 44 32.97 3.71 -3.04
C SER A 44 33.89 4.84 -3.47
N GLU A 45 34.55 4.71 -4.63
CA GLU A 45 35.45 5.72 -5.15
C GLU A 45 34.74 7.03 -5.50
N THR A 46 33.59 6.95 -6.18
CA THR A 46 32.92 8.09 -6.82
C THR A 46 31.61 8.50 -6.14
N VAL A 47 31.11 7.68 -5.21
CA VAL A 47 29.80 7.93 -4.60
C VAL A 47 29.78 9.27 -3.87
N THR A 48 28.70 10.01 -4.12
CA THR A 48 28.29 11.18 -3.36
C THR A 48 26.81 11.02 -3.05
N LEU A 49 26.33 11.70 -2.00
CA LEU A 49 24.93 11.60 -1.62
C LEU A 49 24.01 12.08 -2.74
N ASP A 50 24.25 13.27 -3.28
CA ASP A 50 23.45 13.80 -4.39
C ASP A 50 23.61 13.00 -5.68
N GLY A 51 24.80 12.46 -5.96
CA GLY A 51 25.01 11.58 -7.10
C GLY A 51 24.15 10.33 -7.03
N ALA A 52 24.15 9.64 -5.89
CA ALA A 52 23.34 8.45 -5.67
C ALA A 52 21.84 8.75 -5.76
N TYR A 53 21.40 9.85 -5.15
CA TYR A 53 20.00 10.31 -5.22
C TYR A 53 19.57 10.61 -6.67
N LYS A 54 20.42 11.27 -7.46
CA LYS A 54 20.13 11.54 -8.88
C LYS A 54 20.09 10.27 -9.71
N GLU A 55 20.98 9.33 -9.46
CA GLU A 55 21.04 8.08 -10.23
C GLU A 55 19.83 7.17 -9.94
N ILE A 56 19.40 7.10 -8.67
CA ILE A 56 18.32 6.20 -8.25
C ILE A 56 16.92 6.82 -8.42
N ILE A 57 16.78 8.11 -8.08
CA ILE A 57 15.47 8.80 -7.97
C ILE A 57 15.32 9.91 -9.02
N GLY A 58 16.41 10.36 -9.67
CA GLY A 58 16.38 11.46 -10.62
C GLY A 58 16.37 12.86 -9.99
N LYS A 59 16.60 12.96 -8.68
CA LYS A 59 16.58 14.22 -7.91
C LYS A 59 17.82 14.31 -7.01
N THR A 60 18.24 15.50 -6.63
CA THR A 60 19.17 15.71 -5.48
C THR A 60 18.50 15.29 -4.17
N LYS A 61 19.29 15.15 -3.10
CA LYS A 61 18.74 14.88 -1.77
C LYS A 61 17.76 15.98 -1.33
N THR A 62 18.16 17.24 -1.50
CA THR A 62 17.33 18.39 -1.12
C THR A 62 16.00 18.42 -1.87
N GLU A 63 16.02 18.23 -3.19
CA GLU A 63 14.79 18.18 -4.00
C GLU A 63 13.88 17.01 -3.62
N PHE A 64 14.47 15.85 -3.29
CA PHE A 64 13.72 14.71 -2.79
C PHE A 64 13.03 15.04 -1.47
N ASP A 65 13.77 15.58 -0.50
CA ASP A 65 13.24 15.92 0.83
C ASP A 65 12.15 16.98 0.78
N GLU A 66 12.32 18.02 -0.04
CA GLU A 66 11.28 19.03 -0.26
C GLU A 66 10.02 18.42 -0.87
N SER A 67 10.17 17.49 -1.83
CA SER A 67 9.04 16.80 -2.44
C SER A 67 8.32 15.87 -1.46
N GLN A 68 9.05 15.19 -0.58
CA GLN A 68 8.48 14.35 0.48
C GLN A 68 7.73 15.19 1.52
N ARG A 69 8.31 16.33 1.94
CA ARG A 69 7.65 17.26 2.87
C ARG A 69 6.34 17.77 2.30
N LYS A 70 6.36 18.27 1.06
CA LYS A 70 5.15 18.78 0.40
C LYS A 70 4.08 17.70 0.25
N TRP A 71 4.48 16.50 -0.20
CA TRP A 71 3.55 15.38 -0.33
C TRP A 71 2.91 15.01 1.02
N LYS A 72 3.69 15.00 2.10
CA LYS A 72 3.21 14.72 3.44
C LYS A 72 2.23 15.79 3.93
N GLU A 73 2.55 17.07 3.76
CA GLU A 73 1.67 18.19 4.12
C GLU A 73 0.34 18.12 3.35
N ASP A 74 0.39 17.90 2.03
CA ASP A 74 -0.79 17.75 1.18
C ASP A 74 -1.64 16.53 1.60
N TYR A 75 -1.00 15.41 1.92
CA TYR A 75 -1.68 14.21 2.39
C TYR A 75 -2.35 14.43 3.74
N GLU A 76 -1.63 15.00 4.71
CA GLU A 76 -2.16 15.28 6.04
C GLU A 76 -3.35 16.25 6.00
N GLN A 77 -3.30 17.24 5.11
CA GLN A 77 -4.41 18.17 4.92
C GLN A 77 -5.65 17.44 4.37
N LYS A 78 -5.48 16.64 3.31
CA LYS A 78 -6.57 15.84 2.71
C LYS A 78 -7.15 14.83 3.70
N ASP A 79 -6.29 14.16 4.48
CA ASP A 79 -6.73 13.20 5.50
C ASP A 79 -7.53 13.89 6.62
N LYS A 80 -7.09 15.07 7.07
CA LYS A 80 -7.84 15.87 8.06
C LYS A 80 -9.18 16.34 7.51
N GLU A 81 -9.25 16.75 6.24
CA GLU A 81 -10.48 17.15 5.59
C GLU A 81 -11.44 15.96 5.46
N PHE A 82 -10.96 14.84 4.93
CA PHE A 82 -11.75 13.61 4.81
C PHE A 82 -12.29 13.12 6.16
N LYS A 83 -11.49 13.19 7.22
CA LYS A 83 -11.91 12.80 8.58
C LYS A 83 -13.08 13.62 9.12
N LYS A 84 -13.27 14.87 8.66
CA LYS A 84 -14.45 15.68 9.02
C LYS A 84 -15.73 15.16 8.36
N ASP A 85 -15.61 14.51 7.20
CA ASP A 85 -16.74 13.98 6.44
C ASP A 85 -17.17 12.58 6.89
N ILE A 86 -16.32 11.88 7.67
CA ILE A 86 -16.59 10.52 8.17
C ILE A 86 -17.97 10.37 8.80
N PRO A 87 -18.48 11.28 9.66
CA PRO A 87 -19.82 11.12 10.23
C PRO A 87 -20.92 11.07 9.15
N SER A 88 -20.86 11.97 8.15
CA SER A 88 -21.84 11.99 7.05
C SER A 88 -21.71 10.76 6.15
N LEU A 89 -20.47 10.45 5.75
CA LEU A 89 -20.17 9.27 4.93
C LEU A 89 -20.56 7.96 5.63
N SER A 90 -20.44 7.92 6.96
CA SER A 90 -20.85 6.76 7.74
C SER A 90 -22.33 6.50 7.58
N GLU A 91 -23.19 7.51 7.69
CA GLU A 91 -24.63 7.33 7.50
C GLU A 91 -24.99 6.87 6.08
N GLU A 92 -24.29 7.37 5.06
CA GLU A 92 -24.46 6.91 3.69
C GLU A 92 -24.06 5.44 3.50
N TRP A 93 -22.88 5.04 3.98
CA TRP A 93 -22.37 3.68 3.86
C TRP A 93 -23.17 2.68 4.67
N LYS A 94 -23.62 3.09 5.85
CA LYS A 94 -24.59 2.34 6.63
C LYS A 94 -25.83 2.10 5.76
N LYS A 95 -26.50 3.15 5.23
CA LYS A 95 -27.68 3.01 4.36
C LYS A 95 -27.44 2.10 3.14
N LYS A 96 -26.29 2.24 2.46
CA LYS A 96 -25.89 1.35 1.35
C LYS A 96 -25.80 -0.12 1.79
N GLY A 97 -25.22 -0.37 2.96
CA GLY A 97 -25.14 -1.70 3.55
C GLY A 97 -26.51 -2.34 3.76
N ARG A 98 -27.51 -1.60 4.25
CA ARG A 98 -28.87 -2.14 4.47
C ARG A 98 -29.56 -2.57 3.17
N GLY A 99 -29.15 -2.01 2.02
CA GLY A 99 -29.66 -2.41 0.71
C GLY A 99 -29.05 -3.68 0.12
N VAL A 100 -28.05 -4.27 0.79
CA VAL A 100 -27.29 -5.42 0.28
C VAL A 100 -27.14 -6.54 1.33
N LEU A 101 -26.87 -6.17 2.57
CA LEU A 101 -26.57 -7.08 3.68
C LEU A 101 -27.85 -7.55 4.36
N SER A 102 -27.81 -8.77 4.88
CA SER A 102 -28.86 -9.32 5.74
C SER A 102 -28.94 -8.61 7.09
N GLU A 103 -30.13 -8.54 7.69
CA GLU A 103 -30.41 -7.76 8.91
C GLU A 103 -29.49 -8.13 10.08
N ASN A 104 -29.20 -9.42 10.23
CA ASN A 104 -28.30 -9.95 11.27
C ASN A 104 -26.85 -9.43 11.17
N LYS A 105 -26.48 -8.76 10.07
CA LYS A 105 -25.15 -8.17 9.86
C LYS A 105 -25.11 -6.66 10.05
N TRP A 106 -26.25 -5.99 10.17
CA TRP A 106 -26.32 -4.53 10.17
C TRP A 106 -25.63 -3.90 11.37
N GLU A 107 -25.79 -4.46 12.57
CA GLU A 107 -25.14 -3.92 13.78
C GLU A 107 -23.61 -3.91 13.65
N TYR A 108 -23.03 -5.02 13.18
CA TYR A 108 -21.59 -5.11 12.99
C TYR A 108 -21.11 -4.22 11.84
N TRP A 109 -21.87 -4.14 10.75
CA TRP A 109 -21.59 -3.20 9.65
C TRP A 109 -21.52 -1.76 10.16
N ASP A 110 -22.53 -1.32 10.90
CA ASP A 110 -22.61 0.05 11.42
C ASP A 110 -21.45 0.39 12.34
N LYS A 111 -20.99 -0.58 13.13
CA LYS A 111 -19.82 -0.45 14.00
C LYS A 111 -18.53 -0.27 13.21
N ILE A 112 -18.34 -1.03 12.12
CA ILE A 112 -17.06 -1.01 11.40
C ILE A 112 -16.96 0.12 10.37
N VAL A 113 -18.07 0.62 9.82
CA VAL A 113 -18.08 1.66 8.78
C VAL A 113 -17.23 2.89 9.15
N PRO A 114 -17.43 3.56 10.30
CA PRO A 114 -16.60 4.73 10.65
C PRO A 114 -15.13 4.36 10.89
N ILE A 115 -14.86 3.14 11.37
CA ILE A 115 -13.49 2.66 11.60
C ILE A 115 -12.77 2.47 10.26
N ARG A 116 -13.46 1.86 9.29
CA ARG A 116 -12.96 1.64 7.92
C ARG A 116 -12.75 2.95 7.16
N LEU A 117 -13.71 3.87 7.25
CA LEU A 117 -13.52 5.22 6.71
C LEU A 117 -12.31 5.93 7.34
N GLY A 118 -12.06 5.74 8.63
CA GLY A 118 -10.92 6.34 9.31
C GLY A 118 -9.56 5.64 9.10
N ASP A 119 -9.50 4.55 8.35
CA ASP A 119 -8.29 3.75 8.17
C ASP A 119 -7.45 4.14 6.93
N LEU A 120 -6.42 3.35 6.64
CA LEU A 120 -5.48 3.56 5.54
C LEU A 120 -6.14 3.66 4.15
N TYR A 121 -7.25 2.97 3.92
CA TYR A 121 -7.92 2.88 2.63
C TYR A 121 -9.15 3.77 2.52
N HIS A 122 -9.43 4.58 3.56
CA HIS A 122 -10.54 5.54 3.59
C HIS A 122 -11.89 4.90 3.20
N GLY A 123 -12.11 3.65 3.60
CA GLY A 123 -13.34 2.89 3.37
C GLY A 123 -13.56 2.42 1.92
N MET A 124 -12.54 2.41 1.06
CA MET A 124 -12.62 1.86 -0.30
C MET A 124 -13.18 0.42 -0.32
N GLU A 125 -12.76 -0.38 0.65
CA GLU A 125 -13.16 -1.76 0.83
C GLU A 125 -14.64 -1.93 1.17
N LEU A 126 -15.31 -0.91 1.72
CA LEU A 126 -16.76 -0.95 2.00
C LEU A 126 -17.54 -1.15 0.69
N GLY A 127 -17.23 -0.36 -0.32
CA GLY A 127 -17.84 -0.47 -1.65
C GLY A 127 -17.49 -1.78 -2.34
N CYS A 128 -16.21 -2.13 -2.31
CA CYS A 128 -15.74 -3.36 -2.93
C CYS A 128 -16.39 -4.60 -2.33
N CYS A 129 -16.55 -4.63 -1.00
CA CYS A 129 -17.25 -5.68 -0.28
C CYS A 129 -18.73 -5.75 -0.69
N LEU A 130 -19.47 -4.64 -0.63
CA LEU A 130 -20.90 -4.63 -0.96
C LEU A 130 -21.17 -5.08 -2.40
N ASP A 131 -20.31 -4.68 -3.35
CA ASP A 131 -20.41 -5.10 -4.74
C ASP A 131 -20.35 -6.64 -4.89
N ILE A 132 -19.44 -7.30 -4.16
CA ILE A 132 -19.29 -8.76 -4.19
C ILE A 132 -20.44 -9.44 -3.44
N VAL A 133 -20.74 -8.97 -2.22
CA VAL A 133 -21.82 -9.53 -1.40
C VAL A 133 -23.16 -9.46 -2.13
N LYS A 134 -23.42 -8.38 -2.88
CA LYS A 134 -24.62 -8.24 -3.71
C LYS A 134 -24.75 -9.33 -4.76
N ILE A 135 -23.65 -9.70 -5.43
CA ILE A 135 -23.65 -10.80 -6.41
C ILE A 135 -23.97 -12.12 -5.70
N LEU A 136 -23.28 -12.40 -4.59
CA LEU A 136 -23.42 -13.65 -3.85
C LEU A 136 -24.84 -13.83 -3.28
N ASN A 137 -25.42 -12.77 -2.71
CA ASN A 137 -26.76 -12.77 -2.10
C ASN A 137 -27.88 -12.88 -3.14
N ASN A 138 -27.63 -12.47 -4.39
CA ASN A 138 -28.58 -12.62 -5.50
C ASN A 138 -28.41 -13.94 -6.25
N ASN A 139 -27.82 -14.96 -5.61
CA ASN A 139 -27.51 -16.26 -6.21
C ASN A 139 -26.63 -16.19 -7.47
N GLY A 140 -25.81 -15.14 -7.60
CA GLY A 140 -24.80 -15.03 -8.65
C GLY A 140 -23.71 -16.10 -8.51
N SER A 141 -22.98 -16.36 -9.60
CA SER A 141 -21.93 -17.37 -9.62
C SER A 141 -20.64 -16.87 -8.96
N LEU A 142 -19.82 -17.80 -8.46
CA LEU A 142 -18.50 -17.46 -7.93
C LEU A 142 -17.59 -16.84 -8.99
N ASP A 143 -17.73 -17.24 -10.26
CA ASP A 143 -17.01 -16.64 -11.39
C ASP A 143 -17.38 -15.18 -11.62
N GLU A 144 -18.66 -14.82 -11.46
CA GLU A 144 -19.10 -13.43 -11.56
C GLU A 144 -18.51 -12.58 -10.43
N ALA A 145 -18.57 -13.08 -9.20
CA ALA A 145 -17.95 -12.46 -8.04
C ALA A 145 -16.41 -12.36 -8.18
N LYS A 146 -15.76 -13.38 -8.77
CA LYS A 146 -14.32 -13.40 -9.03
C LYS A 146 -13.91 -12.33 -10.03
N ARG A 147 -14.61 -12.23 -11.17
CA ARG A 147 -14.37 -11.15 -12.14
C ARG A 147 -14.56 -9.79 -11.48
N LYS A 148 -15.53 -9.65 -10.57
CA LYS A 148 -15.76 -8.39 -9.87
C LYS A 148 -14.58 -7.99 -8.99
N ILE A 149 -14.01 -8.91 -8.19
CA ILE A 149 -12.85 -8.59 -7.33
C ILE A 149 -11.56 -8.38 -8.14
N GLU A 150 -11.37 -9.13 -9.24
CA GLU A 150 -10.22 -8.94 -10.14
C GLU A 150 -10.25 -7.56 -10.80
N ASN A 151 -11.42 -7.11 -11.24
CA ASN A 151 -11.60 -5.78 -11.84
C ASN A 151 -11.48 -4.61 -10.85
N GLN A 152 -11.42 -4.88 -9.54
CA GLN A 152 -11.16 -3.86 -8.53
C GLN A 152 -9.66 -3.52 -8.40
N ASN A 153 -8.76 -4.26 -9.07
CA ASN A 153 -7.31 -3.98 -9.17
C ASN A 153 -6.61 -3.85 -7.81
N HIS A 154 -6.89 -4.79 -6.91
CA HIS A 154 -6.34 -4.79 -5.56
C HIS A 154 -4.85 -5.13 -5.51
N SER A 155 -4.14 -4.50 -4.56
CA SER A 155 -2.90 -5.06 -4.01
C SER A 155 -3.19 -6.33 -3.20
N GLY A 156 -2.18 -7.15 -2.92
CA GLY A 156 -2.37 -8.35 -2.08
C GLY A 156 -2.97 -8.03 -0.69
N MET A 157 -2.60 -6.90 -0.10
CA MET A 157 -3.12 -6.46 1.21
C MET A 157 -4.59 -6.03 1.11
N SER A 158 -4.94 -5.18 0.15
CA SER A 158 -6.33 -4.72 -0.03
C SER A 158 -7.25 -5.85 -0.47
N PHE A 159 -6.76 -6.78 -1.29
CA PHE A 159 -7.48 -8.01 -1.66
C PHE A 159 -7.79 -8.86 -0.43
N GLY A 160 -6.80 -9.05 0.44
CA GLY A 160 -6.95 -9.78 1.70
C GLY A 160 -8.00 -9.14 2.62
N LEU A 161 -8.02 -7.81 2.70
CA LEU A 161 -9.00 -7.06 3.50
C LEU A 161 -10.42 -7.23 2.95
N VAL A 162 -10.64 -7.02 1.65
CA VAL A 162 -11.96 -7.20 1.02
C VAL A 162 -12.45 -8.64 1.18
N CYS A 163 -11.59 -9.64 0.97
CA CYS A 163 -11.93 -11.05 1.20
C CYS A 163 -12.39 -11.30 2.65
N SER A 164 -11.70 -10.70 3.62
CA SER A 164 -12.05 -10.85 5.04
C SER A 164 -13.41 -10.24 5.36
N MET A 165 -13.73 -9.10 4.75
CA MET A 165 -15.04 -8.49 4.87
C MET A 165 -16.14 -9.32 4.19
N VAL A 166 -15.91 -9.81 2.97
CA VAL A 166 -16.88 -10.65 2.27
C VAL A 166 -17.19 -11.93 3.05
N ARG A 167 -16.18 -12.53 3.69
CA ARG A 167 -16.36 -13.67 4.60
C ARG A 167 -17.31 -13.36 5.76
N GLU A 168 -17.21 -12.16 6.32
CA GLU A 168 -18.02 -11.74 7.46
C GLU A 168 -19.44 -11.35 7.05
N PHE A 169 -19.60 -10.71 5.89
CA PHE A 169 -20.85 -10.06 5.48
C PHE A 169 -21.69 -10.86 4.45
N SER A 170 -21.22 -12.03 4.00
CA SER A 170 -21.99 -12.95 3.16
C SER A 170 -21.93 -14.38 3.68
N ASP A 171 -23.07 -15.07 3.68
CA ASP A 171 -23.15 -16.50 4.06
C ASP A 171 -22.32 -17.39 3.13
N ARG A 172 -22.20 -16.99 1.85
CA ARG A 172 -21.34 -17.64 0.85
C ARG A 172 -19.91 -17.09 0.83
N GLY A 173 -19.56 -16.23 1.79
CA GLY A 173 -18.27 -15.56 1.82
C GLY A 173 -17.08 -16.52 1.97
N ASN A 174 -17.22 -17.59 2.77
CA ASN A 174 -16.17 -18.62 2.89
C ASN A 174 -15.96 -19.39 1.58
N GLU A 175 -17.05 -19.78 0.92
CA GLU A 175 -17.02 -20.44 -0.39
C GLU A 175 -16.29 -19.57 -1.42
N PHE A 176 -16.67 -18.30 -1.50
CA PHE A 176 -16.05 -17.33 -2.40
C PHE A 176 -14.56 -17.14 -2.12
N VAL A 177 -14.16 -16.91 -0.87
CA VAL A 177 -12.75 -16.65 -0.54
C VAL A 177 -11.86 -17.86 -0.84
N ASN A 178 -12.36 -19.09 -0.66
CA ASN A 178 -11.62 -20.30 -1.03
C ASN A 178 -11.53 -20.49 -2.54
N TYR A 179 -12.46 -19.94 -3.31
CA TYR A 179 -12.47 -20.03 -4.78
C TYR A 179 -11.46 -19.09 -5.45
N VAL A 180 -11.22 -17.92 -4.85
CA VAL A 180 -10.36 -16.87 -5.41
C VAL A 180 -8.92 -16.89 -4.88
N ARG A 181 -8.61 -17.81 -3.96
CA ARG A 181 -7.27 -18.01 -3.39
C ARG A 181 -6.71 -19.35 -3.83
#